data_AF-A0AAD3DY69-F1
#
_entry.id   AF-A0AAD3DY69-F1
#
_cell.length_a   1.000
_cell.length_b   1.000
_cell.length_c   1.000
_cell.angle_alpha   90.00
_cell.angle_beta   90.00
_cell.angle_gamma   90.00
#
_symmetry.space_group_name_H-M   'P 1'
#
loop_
_entity.id
_entity.type
_entity.pdbx_description
1 polymer ?
#
loop_
_entity_poly.entity_id
_entity_poly.type
_entity_poly.pdbx_seq_one_letter_code
_entity_poly.pdbx_strand_id
1 'polypeptide(L)'
;MGGLRVLGLLAFAVCLCQVPVLTTTASAPKVALYSSEARNVLDLQWDNGHQNLDRQLRQLGLTLAAATDDRLTGLDAPSAYIIPAQNGRSFYSTTQNMLEVSSYVSAGGLVIILDATSGDGQATREFVASALGYTGNWKLCERTGTSERARRLSRRSRAPMLSEHAYSFLKDGDYDDNAWPLMLEDAHVLTTLNWCEHEDPRAVAIPLYTL
;
A
#
# COMPACT_ATOMS: atom_id res chain seq x y z
N MET A 1 14.42 -57.98 58.00
CA MET A 1 15.65 -57.37 58.56
C MET A 1 16.15 -56.40 57.49
N GLY A 2 15.88 -55.10 57.62
CA GLY A 2 16.79 -54.13 58.25
C GLY A 2 17.91 -53.77 57.25
N GLY A 3 18.14 -52.54 56.82
CA GLY A 3 17.60 -51.23 57.16
C GLY A 3 18.27 -50.18 56.25
N LEU A 4 17.75 -48.97 56.34
CA LEU A 4 18.22 -47.69 55.81
C LEU A 4 19.75 -47.55 55.60
N ARG A 5 20.13 -46.96 54.46
CA ARG A 5 21.12 -45.88 54.41
C ARG A 5 20.62 -44.75 53.51
N VAL A 6 20.27 -43.64 54.15
CA VAL A 6 20.12 -42.30 53.56
C VAL A 6 21.47 -41.58 53.69
N LEU A 7 21.77 -40.71 52.72
CA LEU A 7 22.56 -39.45 52.74
C LEU A 7 23.34 -39.35 51.42
N GLY A 8 23.24 -38.31 50.60
CA GLY A 8 22.53 -37.04 50.76
C GLY A 8 22.58 -36.22 49.46
N LEU A 9 21.56 -35.37 49.36
CA LEU A 9 21.35 -34.21 48.49
C LEU A 9 22.56 -33.65 47.72
N LEU A 10 22.34 -33.31 46.45
CA LEU A 10 22.17 -31.91 46.07
C LEU A 10 21.28 -31.81 44.83
N ALA A 11 20.12 -31.18 45.04
CA ALA A 11 19.12 -30.88 44.04
C ALA A 11 19.58 -29.69 43.18
N PHE A 12 19.48 -29.83 41.86
CA PHE A 12 19.21 -28.69 40.98
C PHE A 12 17.84 -28.90 40.37
N ALA A 13 16.83 -28.30 41.00
CA ALA A 13 15.52 -28.13 40.39
C ALA A 13 15.70 -27.13 39.25
N VAL A 14 15.84 -27.64 38.02
CA VAL A 14 15.64 -26.82 36.83
C VAL A 14 14.15 -26.53 36.76
N CYS A 15 13.78 -25.33 37.19
CA CYS A 15 12.45 -24.79 37.00
C CYS A 15 12.24 -24.61 35.50
N LEU A 16 11.63 -25.62 34.87
CA LEU A 16 11.06 -25.52 33.52
C LEU A 16 9.86 -24.57 33.62
N CYS A 17 10.13 -23.27 33.68
CA CYS A 17 9.14 -22.27 33.31
C CYS A 17 8.88 -22.48 31.82
N GLN A 18 7.82 -23.22 31.51
CA GLN A 18 7.24 -23.23 30.18
C GLN A 18 6.81 -21.79 29.89
N VAL A 19 7.67 -21.03 29.22
CA VAL A 19 7.26 -19.79 28.58
C VAL A 19 6.30 -20.24 27.47
N PRO A 20 5.00 -19.91 27.53
CA PRO A 20 4.15 -20.10 26.38
C PRO A 20 4.76 -19.27 25.26
N VAL A 21 5.31 -19.93 24.24
CA VAL A 21 5.59 -19.29 22.97
C VAL A 21 4.22 -18.87 22.46
N LEU A 22 3.87 -17.61 22.67
CA LEU A 22 2.78 -16.96 21.96
C LEU A 22 3.16 -17.00 20.49
N THR A 23 2.76 -18.06 19.79
CA THR A 23 2.59 -18.01 18.34
C THR A 23 1.46 -17.03 18.11
N THR A 24 1.79 -15.75 17.98
CA THR A 24 0.93 -14.79 17.31
C THR A 24 0.74 -15.32 15.90
N THR A 25 -0.37 -16.03 15.66
CA THR A 25 -0.91 -16.17 14.32
C THR A 25 -1.25 -14.75 13.89
N ALA A 26 -0.30 -14.10 13.20
CA ALA A 26 -0.56 -12.81 12.58
C ALA A 26 -1.76 -13.03 11.66
N SER A 27 -2.90 -12.45 12.05
CA SER A 27 -4.09 -12.47 11.20
C SER A 27 -3.69 -11.85 9.87
N ALA A 28 -4.03 -12.53 8.77
CA ALA A 28 -3.82 -12.02 7.42
C ALA A 28 -4.27 -10.55 7.34
N PRO A 29 -3.44 -9.63 6.81
CA PRO A 29 -3.80 -8.22 6.73
C PRO A 29 -5.14 -8.05 6.00
N LYS A 30 -6.04 -7.27 6.59
CA LYS A 30 -7.34 -6.98 6.00
C LYS A 30 -7.20 -5.82 5.03
N VAL A 31 -7.63 -6.02 3.80
CA VAL A 31 -7.59 -5.00 2.74
C VAL A 31 -8.98 -4.80 2.21
N ALA A 32 -9.37 -3.55 1.99
CA ALA A 32 -10.63 -3.21 1.36
C ALA A 32 -10.39 -3.02 -0.14
N LEU A 33 -11.18 -3.69 -0.98
CA LEU A 33 -11.16 -3.49 -2.44
C LEU A 33 -12.46 -2.84 -2.86
N TYR A 34 -12.38 -1.67 -3.51
CA TYR A 34 -13.57 -1.03 -4.06
C TYR A 34 -14.19 -1.91 -5.15
N SER A 35 -15.49 -2.19 -5.03
CA SER A 35 -16.20 -3.16 -5.89
C SER A 35 -17.63 -2.74 -6.22
N SER A 36 -17.94 -1.45 -6.17
CA SER A 36 -19.28 -0.94 -6.47
C SER A 36 -19.37 -0.43 -7.91
N GLU A 37 -20.35 -0.92 -8.66
CA GLU A 37 -20.73 -0.37 -9.98
C GLU A 37 -21.65 0.86 -9.84
N ALA A 38 -21.97 1.26 -8.61
CA ALA A 38 -22.84 2.39 -8.36
C ALA A 38 -22.29 3.66 -9.02
N ARG A 39 -23.21 4.45 -9.59
CA ARG A 39 -22.89 5.73 -10.25
C ARG A 39 -21.90 5.58 -11.41
N ASN A 40 -21.78 4.39 -12.01
CA ASN A 40 -21.02 4.17 -13.25
C ASN A 40 -19.52 4.52 -13.13
N VAL A 41 -18.92 4.27 -11.97
CA VAL A 41 -17.47 4.42 -11.75
C VAL A 41 -16.70 3.16 -12.18
N LEU A 42 -17.35 2.01 -12.04
CA LEU A 42 -16.87 0.72 -12.48
C LEU A 42 -17.93 0.01 -13.33
N ASP A 43 -17.44 -0.73 -14.31
CA ASP A 43 -18.15 -1.76 -15.04
C ASP A 43 -17.42 -3.09 -14.77
N LEU A 44 -17.97 -3.93 -13.89
CA LEU A 44 -17.38 -5.20 -13.51
C LEU A 44 -17.59 -6.28 -14.58
N GLN A 45 -18.35 -5.98 -15.63
CA GLN A 45 -18.61 -6.88 -16.77
C GLN A 45 -17.73 -6.55 -17.98
N TRP A 46 -17.12 -5.36 -18.03
CA TRP A 46 -16.26 -4.91 -19.13
C TRP A 46 -15.10 -5.88 -19.39
N ASP A 47 -14.42 -6.32 -18.33
CA ASP A 47 -13.33 -7.29 -18.38
C ASP A 47 -13.21 -8.09 -17.08
N ASN A 48 -12.18 -8.95 -17.01
CA ASN A 48 -11.87 -9.74 -15.82
C ASN A 48 -10.86 -9.03 -14.88
N GLY A 49 -10.57 -7.74 -15.09
CA GLY A 49 -9.51 -7.01 -14.38
C GLY A 49 -9.73 -6.99 -12.87
N HIS A 50 -10.94 -6.61 -12.44
CA HIS A 50 -11.32 -6.59 -11.02
C HIS A 50 -11.22 -7.97 -10.36
N GLN A 51 -11.75 -9.01 -11.02
CA GLN A 51 -11.74 -10.38 -10.49
C GLN A 51 -10.33 -10.97 -10.44
N ASN A 52 -9.48 -10.65 -11.42
CA ASN A 52 -8.08 -11.05 -11.41
C ASN A 52 -7.31 -10.35 -10.28
N LEU A 53 -7.59 -9.06 -10.02
CA LEU A 53 -7.01 -8.33 -8.89
C LEU A 53 -7.44 -8.93 -7.54
N ASP A 54 -8.73 -9.20 -7.34
CA ASP A 54 -9.24 -9.89 -6.13
C ASP A 54 -8.50 -11.23 -5.92
N ARG A 55 -8.41 -12.05 -6.98
CA ARG A 55 -7.71 -13.34 -6.92
C ARG A 55 -6.23 -13.18 -6.55
N GLN A 56 -5.51 -12.24 -7.15
CA GLN A 56 -4.09 -12.01 -6.88
C GLN A 56 -3.87 -11.55 -5.44
N LEU A 57 -4.69 -10.62 -4.94
CA LEU A 57 -4.58 -10.15 -3.56
C LEU A 57 -4.85 -11.28 -2.54
N ARG A 58 -5.81 -12.17 -2.82
CA ARG A 58 -6.04 -13.36 -1.98
C ARG A 58 -4.88 -14.35 -2.05
N GLN A 59 -4.27 -14.52 -3.23
CA GLN A 59 -3.09 -15.39 -3.41
C GLN A 59 -1.86 -14.86 -2.63
N LEU A 60 -1.79 -13.56 -2.38
CA LEU A 60 -0.80 -12.95 -1.49
C LEU A 60 -1.10 -13.17 0.00
N GLY A 61 -2.19 -13.87 0.33
CA GLY A 61 -2.59 -14.14 1.71
C GLY A 61 -3.32 -12.97 2.39
N LEU A 62 -3.85 -12.01 1.62
CA LEU A 62 -4.63 -10.89 2.17
C LEU A 62 -6.10 -11.27 2.37
N THR A 63 -6.70 -10.77 3.45
CA THR A 63 -8.14 -10.90 3.68
C THR A 63 -8.87 -9.73 3.03
N LEU A 64 -9.61 -10.00 1.96
CA LEU A 64 -10.35 -8.95 1.25
C LEU A 64 -11.74 -8.72 1.82
N ALA A 65 -12.04 -7.47 2.13
CA ALA A 65 -13.38 -6.95 2.32
C ALA A 65 -13.82 -6.17 1.08
N ALA A 66 -15.04 -6.41 0.61
CA ALA A 66 -15.64 -5.56 -0.41
C ALA A 66 -15.92 -4.18 0.21
N ALA A 67 -15.34 -3.12 -0.34
CA ALA A 67 -15.70 -1.76 0.00
C ALA A 67 -16.92 -1.36 -0.85
N THR A 68 -18.10 -1.80 -0.42
CA THR A 68 -19.37 -1.32 -0.96
C THR A 68 -19.97 -0.18 -0.14
N ASP A 69 -19.58 -0.09 1.14
CA ASP A 69 -20.35 0.65 2.16
C ASP A 69 -19.61 1.86 2.74
N ASP A 70 -18.53 2.35 2.13
CA ASP A 70 -17.76 3.50 2.65
C ASP A 70 -17.52 3.32 4.17
N ARG A 71 -16.85 2.23 4.58
CA ARG A 71 -16.43 2.04 5.99
C ARG A 71 -14.95 1.82 6.04
N LEU A 72 -14.23 2.91 5.85
CA LEU A 72 -12.77 2.95 5.91
C LEU A 72 -12.29 3.27 7.33
N THR A 73 -13.16 3.77 8.19
CA THR A 73 -12.82 4.18 9.57
C THR A 73 -13.45 3.28 10.64
N GLY A 74 -12.89 3.32 11.86
CA GLY A 74 -13.39 2.57 13.02
C GLY A 74 -12.52 1.37 13.41
N LEU A 75 -13.01 0.56 14.36
CA LEU A 75 -12.26 -0.57 14.94
C LEU A 75 -11.94 -1.68 13.93
N ASP A 76 -12.75 -1.80 12.88
CA ASP A 76 -12.60 -2.79 11.81
C ASP A 76 -12.01 -2.21 10.52
N ALA A 77 -11.36 -1.03 10.61
CA ALA A 77 -10.74 -0.36 9.47
C ALA A 77 -9.71 -1.28 8.78
N PRO A 78 -9.69 -1.31 7.44
CA PRO A 78 -8.71 -2.09 6.71
C PRO A 78 -7.30 -1.50 6.87
N SER A 79 -6.27 -2.33 6.71
CA SER A 79 -4.87 -1.88 6.67
C SER A 79 -4.54 -1.09 5.41
N ALA A 80 -5.24 -1.40 4.31
CA ALA A 80 -5.13 -0.67 3.05
C ALA A 80 -6.48 -0.65 2.33
N TYR A 81 -6.72 0.41 1.57
CA TYR A 81 -7.87 0.56 0.69
C TYR A 81 -7.40 0.62 -0.75
N ILE A 82 -7.89 -0.30 -1.58
CA ILE A 82 -7.48 -0.45 -2.98
C ILE A 82 -8.61 0.02 -3.89
N ILE A 83 -8.27 0.96 -4.77
CA ILE A 83 -9.13 1.47 -5.82
C ILE A 83 -8.61 0.89 -7.15
N PRO A 84 -9.40 0.03 -7.82
CA PRO A 84 -9.00 -0.59 -9.07
C PRO A 84 -8.97 0.43 -10.23
N ALA A 85 -8.43 -0.01 -11.37
CA ALA A 85 -8.42 0.79 -12.59
C ALA A 85 -9.85 1.17 -13.00
N GLN A 86 -10.09 2.47 -13.14
CA GLN A 86 -11.39 2.98 -13.54
C GLN A 86 -11.67 2.60 -14.99
N ASN A 87 -12.83 1.99 -15.22
CA ASN A 87 -13.35 1.67 -16.55
C ASN A 87 -14.78 2.22 -16.78
N GLY A 88 -15.38 2.87 -15.77
CA GLY A 88 -16.64 3.59 -15.88
C GLY A 88 -16.50 5.04 -16.36
N ARG A 89 -17.64 5.72 -16.52
CA ARG A 89 -17.73 7.11 -17.02
C ARG A 89 -17.51 8.17 -15.94
N SER A 90 -17.75 7.84 -14.67
CA SER A 90 -17.63 8.77 -13.56
C SER A 90 -16.31 8.57 -12.81
N PHE A 91 -15.79 9.63 -12.18
CA PHE A 91 -14.55 9.56 -11.39
C PHE A 91 -14.81 9.17 -9.94
N TYR A 92 -13.89 8.40 -9.34
CA TYR A 92 -13.96 8.05 -7.92
C TYR A 92 -14.10 9.26 -6.99
N SER A 93 -13.43 10.36 -7.32
CA SER A 93 -13.50 11.64 -6.58
C SER A 93 -14.93 12.20 -6.48
N THR A 94 -15.80 11.86 -7.43
CA THR A 94 -17.18 12.36 -7.50
C THR A 94 -18.20 11.38 -6.94
N THR A 95 -17.85 10.10 -6.83
CA THR A 95 -18.78 9.04 -6.44
C THR A 95 -18.57 8.55 -5.02
N GLN A 96 -17.34 8.58 -4.51
CA GLN A 96 -17.01 8.15 -3.15
C GLN A 96 -17.25 9.26 -2.12
N ASN A 97 -17.46 8.85 -0.87
CA ASN A 97 -17.46 9.76 0.26
C ASN A 97 -16.02 10.24 0.57
N MET A 98 -15.58 11.29 -0.13
CA MET A 98 -14.21 11.81 0.03
C MET A 98 -13.90 12.34 1.43
N LEU A 99 -14.91 12.71 2.22
CA LEU A 99 -14.70 13.09 3.63
C LEU A 99 -14.20 11.90 4.46
N GLU A 100 -14.75 10.71 4.19
CA GLU A 100 -14.32 9.50 4.88
C GLU A 100 -12.97 9.00 4.39
N VAL A 101 -12.73 9.03 3.08
CA VAL A 101 -11.40 8.73 2.52
C VAL A 101 -10.35 9.65 3.15
N SER A 102 -10.66 10.94 3.24
CA SER A 102 -9.77 11.93 3.86
C SER A 102 -9.55 11.67 5.35
N SER A 103 -10.59 11.33 6.09
CA SER A 103 -10.47 10.95 7.50
C SER A 103 -9.62 9.68 7.69
N TYR A 104 -9.77 8.69 6.80
CA TYR A 104 -8.99 7.46 6.84
C TYR A 104 -7.50 7.72 6.56
N VAL A 105 -7.19 8.50 5.52
CA VAL A 105 -5.81 8.89 5.20
C VAL A 105 -5.19 9.72 6.33
N SER A 106 -5.94 10.66 6.89
CA SER A 106 -5.49 11.49 8.02
C SER A 106 -5.20 10.69 9.29
N ALA A 107 -5.84 9.52 9.46
CA ALA A 107 -5.58 8.58 10.54
C ALA A 107 -4.37 7.66 10.27
N GLY A 108 -3.66 7.84 9.15
CA GLY A 108 -2.53 7.01 8.73
C GLY A 108 -2.91 5.84 7.81
N GLY A 109 -4.14 5.81 7.31
CA GLY A 109 -4.61 4.79 6.39
C GLY A 109 -3.92 4.88 5.02
N LEU A 110 -3.59 3.72 4.44
CA LEU A 110 -3.01 3.62 3.11
C LEU A 110 -4.10 3.46 2.05
N VAL A 111 -4.07 4.30 1.01
CA VAL A 111 -4.91 4.16 -0.19
C VAL A 111 -4.01 3.85 -1.39
N ILE A 112 -4.33 2.78 -2.12
CA ILE A 112 -3.63 2.35 -3.33
C ILE A 112 -4.58 2.55 -4.50
N ILE A 113 -4.19 3.38 -5.46
CA ILE A 113 -4.97 3.65 -6.67
C ILE A 113 -4.27 3.00 -7.85
N LEU A 114 -4.97 2.11 -8.53
CA LEU A 114 -4.53 1.59 -9.82
C LEU A 114 -5.06 2.55 -10.88
N ASP A 115 -4.19 3.37 -11.46
CA ASP A 115 -4.58 4.32 -12.50
C ASP A 115 -4.58 3.62 -13.87
N ALA A 116 -5.64 3.82 -14.66
CA ALA A 116 -5.73 3.36 -16.04
C ALA A 116 -4.93 4.25 -17.03
N THR A 117 -4.27 5.31 -16.56
CA THR A 117 -3.55 6.31 -17.36
C THR A 117 -4.40 7.01 -18.42
N SER A 118 -5.72 7.07 -18.23
CA SER A 118 -6.64 7.79 -19.13
C SER A 118 -6.76 9.26 -18.72
N GLY A 119 -6.72 10.18 -19.69
CA GLY A 119 -7.09 11.59 -19.49
C GLY A 119 -6.09 12.42 -18.68
N ASP A 120 -4.78 12.31 -19.00
CA ASP A 120 -3.69 13.07 -18.35
C ASP A 120 -3.65 12.96 -16.81
N GLY A 121 -4.20 11.86 -16.29
CA GLY A 121 -4.29 11.56 -14.85
C GLY A 121 -5.23 12.48 -14.08
N GLN A 122 -6.15 13.19 -14.75
CA GLN A 122 -7.11 14.09 -14.09
C GLN A 122 -7.89 13.41 -12.94
N ALA A 123 -8.39 12.20 -13.17
CA ALA A 123 -9.13 11.45 -12.15
C ALA A 123 -8.28 11.22 -10.89
N THR A 124 -7.03 10.79 -11.07
CA THR A 124 -6.05 10.60 -9.98
C THR A 124 -5.76 11.92 -9.28
N ARG A 125 -5.60 13.02 -10.03
CA ARG A 125 -5.37 14.36 -9.47
C ARG A 125 -6.49 14.82 -8.55
N GLU A 126 -7.72 14.75 -9.03
CA GLU A 126 -8.90 15.18 -8.28
C GLU A 126 -9.12 14.31 -7.04
N PHE A 127 -8.89 13.00 -7.17
CA PHE A 127 -9.00 12.08 -6.04
C PHE A 127 -7.97 12.39 -4.95
N VAL A 128 -6.68 12.50 -5.31
CA VAL A 128 -5.59 12.76 -4.36
C VAL A 128 -5.78 14.12 -3.68
N ALA A 129 -6.11 15.16 -4.45
CA ALA A 129 -6.39 16.48 -3.89
C ALA A 129 -7.55 16.45 -2.88
N SER A 130 -8.64 15.74 -3.22
CA SER A 130 -9.80 15.61 -2.34
C SER A 130 -9.49 14.78 -1.08
N ALA A 131 -8.76 13.68 -1.22
CA ALA A 131 -8.38 12.82 -0.09
C ALA A 131 -7.45 13.53 0.89
N LEU A 132 -6.51 14.34 0.39
CA LEU A 132 -5.54 15.06 1.22
C LEU A 132 -6.02 16.46 1.65
N GLY A 133 -7.20 16.91 1.20
CA GLY A 133 -7.73 18.24 1.50
C GLY A 133 -6.89 19.37 0.92
N TYR A 134 -6.27 19.14 -0.24
CA TYR A 134 -5.52 20.16 -0.97
C TYR A 134 -6.45 21.09 -1.74
N THR A 135 -6.03 22.35 -1.85
CA THR A 135 -6.76 23.42 -2.52
C THR A 135 -6.01 23.93 -3.76
N GLY A 136 -6.69 24.69 -4.62
CA GLY A 136 -6.07 25.21 -5.84
C GLY A 136 -5.77 24.15 -6.90
N ASN A 137 -5.06 24.54 -7.96
CA ASN A 137 -4.74 23.66 -9.07
C ASN A 137 -3.65 22.66 -8.70
N TRP A 138 -4.02 21.38 -8.67
CA TRP A 138 -3.09 20.27 -8.55
C TRP A 138 -2.71 19.76 -9.94
N LYS A 139 -1.43 19.46 -10.14
CA LYS A 139 -0.89 18.95 -11.42
C LYS A 139 -0.08 17.69 -11.16
N LEU A 140 -0.04 16.78 -12.11
CA LEU A 140 0.94 15.70 -12.05
C LEU A 140 2.30 16.28 -12.40
N CYS A 141 3.32 15.81 -11.70
CA CYS A 141 4.69 16.14 -12.01
C CYS A 141 5.08 15.62 -13.40
N GLU A 142 6.07 16.23 -14.03
CA GLU A 142 6.45 15.89 -15.39
C GLU A 142 7.12 14.53 -15.43
N ARG A 143 6.84 13.77 -16.49
CA ARG A 143 7.45 12.46 -16.71
C ARG A 143 8.91 12.65 -17.09
N THR A 144 9.83 12.14 -16.27
CA THR A 144 11.27 12.23 -16.51
C THR A 144 11.79 11.09 -17.39
N GLY A 145 11.10 9.95 -17.39
CA GLY A 145 11.52 8.81 -18.18
C GLY A 145 10.57 7.62 -18.06
N THR A 146 10.90 6.60 -18.83
CA THR A 146 10.31 5.28 -18.70
C THR A 146 11.40 4.21 -18.64
N SER A 147 11.14 3.09 -17.97
CA SER A 147 12.06 1.95 -17.95
C SER A 147 12.38 1.45 -19.36
N GLU A 148 11.42 1.53 -20.28
CA GLU A 148 11.62 1.19 -21.70
C GLU A 148 12.63 2.13 -22.37
N ARG A 149 12.50 3.46 -22.19
CA ARG A 149 13.43 4.44 -22.76
C ARG A 149 14.82 4.29 -22.15
N ALA A 150 14.91 4.06 -20.84
CA ALA A 150 16.16 3.77 -20.15
C ALA A 150 16.84 2.53 -20.74
N ARG A 151 16.10 1.43 -20.89
CA ARG A 151 16.60 0.16 -21.47
C ARG A 151 17.12 0.31 -22.91
N ARG A 152 16.53 1.20 -23.72
CA ARG A 152 17.02 1.50 -25.08
C ARG A 152 18.32 2.31 -25.09
N LEU A 153 18.51 3.20 -24.11
CA LEU A 153 19.64 4.13 -24.07
C LEU A 153 20.83 3.58 -23.27
N SER A 154 20.61 2.72 -22.27
CA SER A 154 21.65 2.08 -21.49
C SER A 154 21.65 0.57 -21.70
N ARG A 155 22.83 0.00 -22.03
CA ARG A 155 23.03 -1.46 -22.16
C ARG A 155 22.80 -2.24 -20.86
N ARG A 156 22.59 -1.56 -19.74
CA ARG A 156 22.13 -2.12 -18.47
C ARG A 156 20.79 -1.46 -18.16
N SER A 157 19.71 -2.24 -18.10
CA SER A 157 18.47 -1.79 -17.44
C SER A 157 18.84 -1.40 -16.02
N ARG A 158 18.54 -0.17 -15.61
CA ARG A 158 18.56 0.19 -14.19
C ARG A 158 17.14 0.00 -13.69
N ALA A 159 16.95 -0.95 -12.79
CA ALA A 159 15.76 -1.02 -11.96
C ALA A 159 15.60 0.32 -11.20
N PRO A 160 14.37 0.82 -11.00
CA PRO A 160 14.20 2.03 -10.20
C PRO A 160 14.80 1.86 -8.82
N MET A 161 15.60 2.82 -8.41
CA MET A 161 16.27 2.83 -7.11
C MET A 161 15.57 3.81 -6.18
N LEU A 162 15.61 3.50 -4.89
CA LEU A 162 15.06 4.36 -3.86
C LEU A 162 15.75 5.74 -3.90
N SER A 163 14.97 6.81 -3.91
CA SER A 163 15.50 8.18 -3.96
C SER A 163 16.10 8.59 -2.61
N GLU A 164 17.07 9.49 -2.62
CA GLU A 164 17.67 10.02 -1.38
C GLU A 164 16.62 10.70 -0.48
N HIS A 165 15.58 11.29 -1.07
CA HIS A 165 14.47 11.89 -0.33
C HIS A 165 13.55 10.85 0.31
N ALA A 166 13.51 9.61 -0.18
CA ALA A 166 12.63 8.60 0.39
C ALA A 166 13.00 8.30 1.87
N TYR A 167 14.28 8.41 2.24
CA TYR A 167 14.73 8.23 3.62
C TYR A 167 14.17 9.26 4.60
N SER A 168 13.69 10.43 4.15
CA SER A 168 12.99 11.36 5.05
C SER A 168 11.56 10.93 5.38
N PHE A 169 10.99 10.01 4.62
CA PHE A 169 9.61 9.51 4.78
C PHE A 169 9.57 8.09 5.32
N LEU A 170 10.47 7.24 4.81
CA LEU A 170 10.65 5.88 5.23
C LEU A 170 11.60 5.94 6.42
N LYS A 171 11.05 5.81 7.63
CA LYS A 171 11.89 5.71 8.84
C LYS A 171 12.91 4.60 8.60
N ASP A 172 14.18 4.87 8.91
CA ASP A 172 15.21 3.85 8.97
C ASP A 172 14.67 2.71 9.84
N GLY A 173 14.36 1.60 9.20
CA GLY A 173 13.93 0.39 9.86
C GLY A 173 15.15 -0.19 10.56
N ASP A 174 15.38 0.23 11.79
CA ASP A 174 15.91 -0.68 12.79
C ASP A 174 15.02 -1.94 12.73
N TYR A 175 15.66 -3.10 12.67
CA TYR A 175 15.12 -4.47 12.60
C TYR A 175 14.98 -5.13 11.21
N ASP A 176 15.75 -6.22 11.12
CA ASP A 176 15.78 -7.29 10.13
C ASP A 176 14.41 -7.65 9.52
N ASP A 177 14.45 -8.05 8.24
CA ASP A 177 13.39 -8.64 7.40
C ASP A 177 12.24 -7.75 6.87
N ASN A 178 12.05 -6.51 7.35
CA ASN A 178 10.97 -5.61 6.86
C ASN A 178 11.45 -4.28 6.25
N ALA A 179 12.70 -4.22 5.78
CA ALA A 179 13.24 -3.02 5.14
C ALA A 179 12.50 -2.69 3.84
N TRP A 180 12.15 -1.41 3.66
CA TRP A 180 11.59 -0.92 2.40
C TRP A 180 12.58 -1.22 1.25
N PRO A 181 12.10 -1.70 0.09
CA PRO A 181 13.01 -2.19 -0.94
C PRO A 181 13.89 -1.07 -1.50
N LEU A 182 15.20 -1.33 -1.59
CA LEU A 182 16.15 -0.39 -2.21
C LEU A 182 15.95 -0.26 -3.72
N MET A 183 15.39 -1.29 -4.35
CA MET A 183 15.13 -1.35 -5.78
C MET A 183 13.77 -1.98 -6.03
N LEU A 184 13.04 -1.45 -7.03
CA LEU A 184 11.84 -2.10 -7.55
C LEU A 184 12.20 -3.16 -8.59
N GLU A 185 11.27 -4.06 -8.87
CA GLU A 185 11.39 -4.97 -10.01
C GLU A 185 11.47 -4.21 -11.35
N ASP A 186 12.20 -4.76 -12.32
CA ASP A 186 12.26 -4.19 -13.68
C ASP A 186 10.98 -4.55 -14.44
N ALA A 187 9.91 -3.80 -14.16
CA ALA A 187 8.63 -3.95 -14.84
C ALA A 187 8.65 -3.31 -16.24
N HIS A 188 7.79 -3.86 -17.12
CA HIS A 188 7.83 -3.58 -18.56
C HIS A 188 7.59 -2.10 -18.91
N VAL A 189 6.77 -1.40 -18.11
CA VAL A 189 6.52 0.03 -18.24
C VAL A 189 6.47 0.65 -16.85
N LEU A 190 7.59 1.19 -16.39
CA LEU A 190 7.65 2.08 -15.24
C LEU A 190 7.77 3.50 -15.74
N THR A 191 7.02 4.42 -15.16
CA THR A 191 7.12 5.85 -15.42
C THR A 191 7.63 6.53 -14.17
N THR A 192 8.71 7.31 -14.31
CA THR A 192 9.20 8.17 -13.23
C THR A 192 8.75 9.60 -13.46
N LEU A 193 8.43 10.30 -12.36
CA LEU A 193 8.03 11.70 -12.36
C LEU A 193 9.14 12.55 -11.69
N ASN A 194 9.23 13.83 -12.05
CA ASN A 194 10.05 14.78 -11.29
C ASN A 194 9.37 15.16 -9.97
N TRP A 195 10.10 15.91 -9.14
CA TRP A 195 9.48 16.68 -8.07
C TRP A 195 8.78 17.90 -8.67
N CYS A 196 7.61 18.24 -8.12
CA CYS A 196 6.94 19.48 -8.46
C CYS A 196 6.17 20.06 -7.26
N GLU A 197 6.00 21.37 -7.29
CA GLU A 197 5.12 22.11 -6.39
C GLU A 197 3.76 22.32 -7.06
N HIS A 198 2.73 22.45 -6.22
CA HIS A 198 1.35 22.71 -6.63
C HIS A 198 0.89 24.07 -6.10
N GLU A 199 -0.31 24.51 -6.48
CA GLU A 199 -0.84 25.80 -6.02
C GLU A 199 -1.08 25.82 -4.49
N ASP A 200 -1.48 24.69 -3.89
CA ASP A 200 -1.48 24.56 -2.43
C ASP A 200 -0.03 24.50 -1.93
N PRO A 201 0.42 25.45 -1.08
CA PRO A 201 1.79 25.44 -0.54
C PRO A 201 2.04 24.23 0.39
N ARG A 202 1.00 23.51 0.80
CA ARG A 202 1.11 22.28 1.61
C ARG A 202 1.20 21.02 0.75
N ALA A 203 1.04 21.14 -0.57
CA ALA A 203 1.09 20.02 -1.49
C ALA A 203 2.44 20.01 -2.21
N VAL A 204 3.25 19.00 -1.91
CA VAL A 204 4.51 18.71 -2.58
C VAL A 204 4.53 17.24 -2.97
N ALA A 205 4.90 16.95 -4.21
CA ALA A 205 5.02 15.58 -4.70
C ALA A 205 6.50 15.22 -4.90
N ILE A 206 6.99 14.23 -4.14
CA ILE A 206 8.38 13.77 -4.19
C ILE A 206 8.39 12.30 -4.61
N PRO A 207 9.12 11.92 -5.67
CA PRO A 207 9.21 10.52 -6.09
C PRO A 207 10.01 9.69 -5.08
N LEU A 208 9.44 8.56 -4.66
CA LEU A 208 10.16 7.59 -3.81
C LEU A 208 11.21 6.79 -4.59
N TYR A 209 11.02 6.58 -5.89
CA TYR A 209 11.97 5.85 -6.75
C TYR A 209 12.30 6.63 -8.02
N THR A 210 13.55 6.52 -8.48
CA THR A 210 14.06 7.17 -9.70
C THR A 210 14.87 6.20 -10.56
N LEU A 211 15.03 6.52 -11.86
CA LEU A 211 15.78 5.71 -12.86
C LEU A 211 17.21 6.24 -13.07
#